data_AF-A0A1H3Z8G9-F1
#
_entry.id   AF-A0A1H3Z8G9-F1
#
_cell.length_a   1.000
_cell.length_b   1.000
_cell.length_c   1.000
_cell.angle_alpha   90.00
_cell.angle_beta   90.00
_cell.angle_gamma   90.00
#
_symmetry.space_group_name_H-M   'P 1'
#
loop_
_entity.id
_entity.type
_entity.pdbx_description
1 polymer ?
#
loop_
_entity_poly.entity_id
_entity_poly.type
_entity_poly.pdbx_seq_one_letter_code
_entity_poly.pdbx_strand_id
1 'polypeptide(L)'
;MELVPYTLKDATLKELGKTPAPHKTRIRIRQNSWIAKMACWCIKEKDVAFTLFRTIHLSHSTPRVFLNNQRWVAHELAHVRQFATYGNVKFIFMYLSESFRNGYHNNKWEVEARANEDSVDILQDYYFEYTS
;
A
#
# COMPACT_ATOMS: atom_id res chain seq x y z
N MET A 1 -2.45 19.46 0.62
CA MET A 1 -1.58 18.28 0.79
C MET A 1 -1.58 17.98 2.27
N GLU A 2 -2.23 16.90 2.68
CA GLU A 2 -2.45 16.55 4.08
C GLU A 2 -1.47 15.42 4.44
N LEU A 3 -0.61 15.64 5.45
CA LEU A 3 0.30 14.63 5.97
C LEU A 3 -0.39 13.99 7.16
N VAL A 4 -0.71 12.70 7.07
CA VAL A 4 -1.42 12.00 8.14
C VAL A 4 -0.51 10.90 8.68
N PRO A 5 0.00 11.03 9.93
CA PRO A 5 0.79 9.99 10.54
C PRO A 5 -0.08 8.74 10.71
N TYR A 6 0.48 7.58 10.36
CA TYR A 6 -0.18 6.31 10.64
C TYR A 6 0.03 5.94 12.10
N THR A 7 -0.88 6.44 12.92
CA THR A 7 -1.23 5.85 14.22
C THR A 7 -2.56 6.47 14.63
N LEU A 8 -3.58 5.64 14.83
CA LEU A 8 -4.88 6.03 15.40
C LEU A 8 -4.76 6.66 16.81
N LYS A 9 -3.58 6.64 17.44
CA LYS A 9 -3.28 7.29 18.72
C LYS A 9 -2.47 8.59 18.60
N ASP A 10 -1.68 8.80 17.54
CA ASP A 10 -0.82 10.00 17.42
C ASP A 10 -1.35 11.04 16.43
N ALA A 11 -2.50 10.78 15.80
CA ALA A 11 -3.27 11.80 15.09
C ALA A 11 -3.92 12.80 16.08
N THR A 12 -3.14 13.30 17.03
CA THR A 12 -3.40 14.58 17.65
C THR A 12 -3.15 15.62 16.56
N LEU A 13 -4.17 16.41 16.25
CA LEU A 13 -4.26 17.45 15.22
C LEU A 13 -3.22 18.61 15.34
N LYS A 14 -1.97 18.34 15.72
CA LYS A 14 -0.96 19.36 16.06
C LYS A 14 0.38 19.26 15.35
N GLU A 15 0.55 18.35 14.39
CA GLU A 15 1.82 18.24 13.65
C GLU A 15 1.70 18.55 12.15
N LEU A 16 0.83 19.50 11.78
CA LEU A 16 0.89 20.17 10.47
C LEU A 16 2.16 21.03 10.42
N GLY A 17 3.29 20.43 10.04
CA GLY A 17 4.56 21.14 9.82
C GLY A 17 5.82 20.46 10.35
N LYS A 18 5.74 19.29 10.98
CA LYS A 18 6.94 18.56 11.42
C LYS A 18 7.39 17.54 10.39
N THR A 19 8.65 17.66 9.99
CA THR A 19 9.33 16.66 9.16
C THR A 19 9.31 15.32 9.90
N PRO A 20 8.89 14.21 9.26
CA PRO A 20 8.88 12.91 9.91
C PRO A 20 10.30 12.53 10.36
N ALA A 21 10.39 11.79 11.47
CA ALA A 21 11.64 11.31 12.05
C ALA A 21 12.58 10.71 10.95
N PRO A 22 13.91 10.89 11.06
CA PRO A 22 14.89 10.79 9.97
C PRO A 22 15.04 9.43 9.24
N HIS A 23 14.17 8.45 9.49
CA HIS A 23 14.28 7.09 8.95
C HIS A 23 12.97 6.52 8.37
N LYS A 24 11.85 7.25 8.42
CA LYS A 24 10.59 6.71 7.89
C LYS A 24 10.46 6.87 6.38
N THR A 25 9.99 5.83 5.72
CA THR A 25 9.78 5.77 4.28
C THR A 25 8.45 6.42 3.93
N ARG A 26 8.49 7.47 3.10
CA ARG A 26 7.29 8.12 2.54
C ARG A 26 6.50 7.18 1.64
N ILE A 27 5.18 7.10 1.87
CA ILE A 27 4.19 6.42 1.03
C ILE A 27 3.11 7.41 0.60
N ARG A 28 2.79 7.42 -0.70
CA ARG A 28 1.70 8.24 -1.25
C ARG A 28 0.46 7.39 -1.41
N ILE A 29 -0.72 7.92 -1.06
CA ILE A 29 -2.00 7.28 -1.37
C ILE A 29 -2.72 8.13 -2.42
N ARG A 30 -3.18 7.49 -3.50
CA ARG A 30 -3.97 8.13 -4.55
C ARG A 30 -5.29 7.41 -4.76
N GLN A 31 -6.38 8.15 -4.66
CA GLN A 31 -7.71 7.66 -5.01
C GLN A 31 -7.95 7.80 -6.51
N ASN A 32 -8.84 6.97 -7.06
CA ASN A 32 -9.43 7.14 -8.40
C ASN A 32 -8.41 7.28 -9.53
N SER A 33 -7.23 6.68 -9.40
CA SER A 33 -6.27 6.69 -10.49
C SER A 33 -6.79 5.83 -11.66
N TRP A 34 -6.53 6.27 -12.89
CA TRP A 34 -6.81 5.48 -14.10
C TRP A 34 -6.23 4.06 -14.03
N ILE A 35 -5.06 3.89 -13.40
CA ILE A 35 -4.43 2.59 -13.16
C ILE A 35 -5.25 1.75 -12.17
N ALA A 36 -5.85 2.35 -11.13
CA ALA A 36 -6.73 1.65 -10.19
C ALA A 36 -8.01 1.12 -10.86
N LYS A 37 -8.55 1.88 -11.82
CA LYS A 37 -9.69 1.45 -12.62
C LYS A 37 -9.34 0.24 -13.50
N MET A 38 -8.14 0.21 -14.07
CA MET A 38 -7.66 -0.97 -14.82
C MET A 38 -7.45 -2.18 -13.90
N ALA A 39 -6.86 -1.99 -12.72
CA ALA A 39 -6.65 -3.06 -11.75
C ALA A 39 -7.97 -3.70 -11.29
N CYS A 40 -9.02 -2.90 -11.01
CA CYS A 40 -10.37 -3.41 -10.69
C CYS A 40 -11.02 -4.21 -11.82
N TRP A 41 -10.62 -4.01 -13.07
CA TRP A 41 -11.18 -4.81 -14.16
C TRP A 41 -10.56 -6.22 -14.20
N CYS A 42 -9.32 -6.34 -13.73
CA CYS A 42 -8.62 -7.61 -13.58
C CYS A 42 -8.98 -8.33 -12.27
N ILE A 43 -9.19 -7.58 -11.19
CA ILE A 43 -9.49 -8.07 -9.85
C ILE A 43 -10.97 -7.82 -9.60
N LYS A 44 -11.81 -8.86 -9.64
CA LYS A 44 -13.29 -8.78 -9.51
C LYS A 44 -13.78 -8.36 -8.11
N GLU A 45 -12.99 -7.60 -7.37
CA GLU A 45 -13.31 -7.10 -6.04
C GLU A 45 -13.80 -5.65 -6.09
N LYS A 46 -14.71 -5.29 -5.18
CA LYS A 46 -15.35 -3.98 -5.14
C LYS A 46 -14.37 -2.92 -4.62
N ASP A 47 -13.70 -3.22 -3.52
CA ASP A 47 -12.73 -2.33 -2.88
C ASP A 47 -11.33 -2.87 -3.16
N VAL A 48 -10.53 -2.11 -3.91
CA VAL A 48 -9.20 -2.56 -4.32
C VAL A 48 -8.18 -1.50 -3.92
N ALA A 49 -7.15 -1.94 -3.22
CA ALA A 49 -5.89 -1.20 -3.15
C ALA A 49 -4.88 -1.96 -4.02
N PHE A 50 -4.00 -1.22 -4.67
CA PHE A 50 -2.83 -1.82 -5.28
C PHE A 50 -1.63 -0.91 -5.09
N THR A 51 -0.47 -1.52 -4.89
CA THR A 51 0.79 -0.81 -4.71
C THR A 51 1.56 -0.76 -6.01
N LEU A 52 2.04 0.44 -6.36
CA LEU A 52 3.01 0.64 -7.42
C LEU A 52 4.18 1.49 -6.89
N PHE A 53 5.35 0.85 -6.79
CA PHE A 53 6.55 1.44 -6.20
C PHE A 53 6.31 1.86 -4.74
N ARG A 54 6.13 3.17 -4.49
CA ARG A 54 5.86 3.77 -3.17
C ARG A 54 4.51 4.50 -3.13
N THR A 55 3.63 4.17 -4.08
CA THR A 55 2.30 4.75 -4.19
C THR A 55 1.27 3.64 -4.08
N ILE A 56 0.36 3.78 -3.12
CA ILE A 56 -0.81 2.94 -2.97
C ILE A 56 -1.95 3.63 -3.68
N HIS A 57 -2.64 2.89 -4.53
CA HIS A 57 -3.74 3.39 -5.31
C HIS A 57 -5.02 2.72 -4.86
N LEU A 58 -6.02 3.54 -4.50
CA LEU A 58 -7.32 3.08 -4.02
C LEU A 58 -8.37 3.22 -5.12
N SER A 59 -9.19 2.18 -5.27
CA SER A 59 -10.39 2.16 -6.10
C SER A 59 -11.60 1.83 -5.22
N HIS A 60 -12.67 2.62 -5.36
CA HIS A 60 -13.90 2.56 -4.56
C HIS A 60 -13.76 2.68 -3.03
N SER A 61 -12.54 2.93 -2.53
CA SER A 61 -12.26 3.18 -1.11
C SER A 61 -11.55 4.52 -0.90
N THR A 62 -11.57 5.01 0.34
CA THR A 62 -10.94 6.28 0.74
C THR A 62 -9.70 6.01 1.61
N PRO A 63 -8.71 6.92 1.66
CA PRO A 63 -7.55 6.80 2.53
C PRO A 63 -7.95 6.58 3.98
N ARG A 64 -9.03 7.21 4.44
CA ARG A 64 -9.54 7.02 5.80
C ARG A 64 -10.01 5.59 6.04
N VAL A 65 -10.77 5.00 5.11
CA VAL A 65 -11.24 3.61 5.21
C VAL A 65 -10.06 2.64 5.15
N PHE A 66 -9.15 2.86 4.19
CA PHE A 66 -7.94 2.07 4.04
C PHE A 66 -7.06 2.10 5.31
N LEU A 67 -6.73 3.30 5.81
CA LEU A 67 -5.84 3.47 6.96
C LEU A 67 -6.45 2.95 8.28
N ASN A 68 -7.77 2.85 8.37
CA ASN A 68 -8.44 2.25 9.53
C ASN A 68 -8.39 0.71 9.52
N ASN A 69 -8.01 0.09 8.40
CA ASN A 69 -7.86 -1.35 8.26
C ASN A 69 -6.38 -1.74 8.30
N GLN A 70 -5.87 -2.08 9.48
CA GLN A 70 -4.43 -2.35 9.69
C GLN A 70 -3.90 -3.50 8.83
N ARG A 71 -4.69 -4.57 8.68
CA ARG A 71 -4.33 -5.72 7.84
C ARG A 71 -4.17 -5.32 6.39
N TRP A 72 -5.11 -4.52 5.88
CA TRP A 72 -5.05 -4.02 4.51
C TRP A 72 -3.84 -3.12 4.28
N VAL A 73 -3.52 -2.26 5.25
CA VAL A 73 -2.32 -1.41 5.19
C VAL A 73 -1.05 -2.25 5.20
N ALA A 74 -0.95 -3.23 6.10
CA ALA A 74 0.20 -4.12 6.19
C ALA A 74 0.42 -4.91 4.89
N HIS A 75 -0.66 -5.39 4.27
CA HIS A 75 -0.64 -6.05 2.96
C HIS A 75 0.01 -5.16 1.89
N GLU A 76 -0.47 -3.92 1.71
CA GLU A 76 0.08 -3.00 0.71
C GLU A 76 1.52 -2.60 1.01
N LEU A 77 1.88 -2.44 2.29
CA LEU A 77 3.26 -2.16 2.67
C LEU A 77 4.20 -3.34 2.40
N ALA A 78 3.72 -4.58 2.46
CA ALA A 78 4.49 -5.75 2.04
C ALA A 78 4.88 -5.63 0.56
N HIS A 79 3.96 -5.20 -0.31
CA HIS A 79 4.30 -4.89 -1.70
C HIS A 79 5.31 -3.77 -1.84
N VAL A 80 5.22 -2.71 -1.03
CA VAL A 80 6.26 -1.65 -1.01
C VAL A 80 7.63 -2.24 -0.67
N ARG A 81 7.72 -3.14 0.32
CA ARG A 81 8.98 -3.83 0.67
C ARG A 81 9.47 -4.74 -0.45
N GLN A 82 8.59 -5.46 -1.12
CA GLN A 82 8.94 -6.30 -2.26
C GLN A 82 9.48 -5.46 -3.43
N PHE A 83 8.85 -4.32 -3.74
CA PHE A 83 9.36 -3.35 -4.71
C PHE A 83 10.75 -2.82 -4.34
N ALA A 84 10.97 -2.51 -3.07
CA ALA A 84 12.28 -2.06 -2.57
C ALA A 84 13.35 -3.16 -2.64
N THR A 85 12.97 -4.41 -2.36
CA THR A 85 13.87 -5.57 -2.32
C THR A 85 14.28 -6.03 -3.72
N TYR A 86 13.32 -6.14 -4.63
CA TYR A 86 13.54 -6.72 -5.96
C TYR A 86 13.80 -5.67 -7.05
N GLY A 87 13.55 -4.40 -6.76
CA GLY A 87 13.64 -3.30 -7.71
C GLY A 87 12.37 -3.15 -8.56
N ASN A 88 12.02 -1.89 -8.82
CA ASN A 88 10.77 -1.45 -9.43
C ASN A 88 10.32 -2.24 -10.66
N VAL A 89 11.13 -2.22 -11.72
CA VAL A 89 10.77 -2.81 -13.02
C VAL A 89 10.83 -4.33 -12.97
N LYS A 90 11.87 -4.88 -12.33
CA LYS A 90 12.08 -6.33 -12.21
C LYS A 90 10.92 -6.98 -11.44
N PHE A 91 10.46 -6.35 -10.36
CA PHE A 91 9.35 -6.87 -9.57
C PHE A 91 8.06 -6.97 -10.37
N ILE A 92 7.73 -5.96 -11.20
CA ILE A 92 6.54 -5.99 -12.06
C ILE A 92 6.57 -7.22 -12.98
N PHE A 93 7.69 -7.46 -13.67
CA PHE A 93 7.81 -8.61 -14.56
C PHE A 93 7.71 -9.95 -13.82
N MET A 94 8.36 -10.08 -12.66
CA MET A 94 8.28 -11.29 -11.85
C MET A 94 6.86 -11.53 -11.34
N TYR A 95 6.19 -10.49 -10.86
CA TYR A 95 4.82 -10.57 -10.35
C TYR A 95 3.84 -10.96 -11.46
N LEU A 96 3.90 -10.30 -12.62
CA LEU A 96 3.02 -10.62 -13.75
C LEU A 96 3.27 -12.03 -14.29
N SER A 97 4.53 -12.45 -14.40
CA SER A 97 4.88 -13.79 -14.86
C SER A 97 4.39 -14.87 -13.90
N GLU A 98 4.46 -14.62 -12.59
CA GLU A 98 3.95 -15.53 -11.56
C GLU A 98 2.43 -15.60 -11.59
N SER A 99 1.75 -14.45 -11.66
CA SER A 99 0.29 -14.37 -11.77
C SER A 99 -0.24 -15.07 -13.03
N PHE A 100 0.49 -15.03 -14.15
CA PHE A 100 0.10 -15.75 -15.35
C PHE A 100 0.22 -17.28 -15.20
N ARG A 101 1.22 -17.76 -14.46
CA ARG A 101 1.46 -19.20 -14.26
C ARG A 101 0.57 -19.81 -13.19
N ASN A 102 0.41 -19.10 -12.07
CA ASN A 102 -0.20 -19.64 -10.86
C ASN A 102 -1.56 -18.99 -10.53
N GLY A 103 -1.93 -17.92 -11.23
CA GLY A 103 -3.09 -17.09 -10.90
C GLY A 103 -2.78 -16.06 -9.82
N TYR A 104 -3.65 -15.06 -9.68
CA TYR A 104 -3.50 -13.98 -8.69
C TYR A 104 -3.44 -14.53 -7.26
N HIS A 105 -4.43 -15.34 -6.86
CA HIS A 105 -4.51 -15.82 -5.47
C HIS A 105 -3.35 -16.74 -5.07
N ASN A 106 -2.73 -17.49 -5.98
CA ASN A 106 -1.59 -18.35 -5.66
C ASN A 106 -0.24 -17.71 -6.00
N ASN A 107 -0.21 -16.44 -6.37
CA ASN A 107 1.04 -15.73 -6.58
C ASN A 107 1.82 -15.69 -5.25
N LYS A 108 3.06 -16.16 -5.25
CA LYS A 108 3.90 -16.21 -4.04
C LYS A 108 4.06 -14.86 -3.33
N TRP A 109 3.99 -13.75 -4.06
CA TRP A 109 4.07 -12.40 -3.48
C TRP A 109 2.77 -11.97 -2.80
N GLU A 110 1.62 -12.42 -3.30
CA GLU A 110 0.32 -12.27 -2.63
C GLU A 110 0.23 -13.14 -1.37
N VAL A 111 0.81 -14.35 -1.43
CA VAL A 111 0.91 -15.24 -0.26
C VAL A 111 1.79 -14.62 0.82
N GLU A 112 2.95 -14.08 0.44
CA GLU A 112 3.83 -13.36 1.36
C GLU A 112 3.15 -12.11 1.95
N ALA A 113 2.44 -11.33 1.13
CA ALA A 113 1.71 -10.15 1.60
C ALA A 113 0.63 -10.52 2.62
N ARG A 114 -0.16 -11.57 2.35
CA ARG A 114 -1.16 -12.11 3.29
C ARG A 114 -0.54 -12.62 4.59
N ALA A 115 0.62 -13.27 4.52
CA ALA A 115 1.33 -13.73 5.71
C ALA A 115 1.84 -12.57 6.60
N ASN A 116 1.98 -11.37 6.05
CA ASN A 116 2.44 -10.17 6.76
C ASN A 116 1.29 -9.25 7.24
N GLU A 117 0.02 -9.62 7.04
CA GLU A 117 -1.11 -8.76 7.41
C GLU A 117 -1.19 -8.46 8.91
N ASP A 118 -0.71 -9.37 9.76
CA ASP A 118 -0.71 -9.21 11.22
C ASP A 118 0.58 -8.57 11.77
N SER A 119 1.55 -8.26 10.89
CA SER A 119 2.85 -7.71 11.27
C SER A 119 2.76 -6.22 11.60
N VAL A 120 2.40 -5.87 12.84
CA VAL A 120 2.28 -4.47 13.30
C VAL A 120 3.58 -3.66 13.11
N ASP A 121 4.73 -4.32 13.17
CA ASP A 121 6.04 -3.69 13.03
C ASP A 121 6.26 -3.04 11.65
N ILE A 122 5.62 -3.56 10.59
CA ILE A 122 5.75 -2.97 9.25
C ILE A 122 5.27 -1.53 9.22
N LEU A 123 4.32 -1.17 10.08
CA LEU A 123 3.65 0.11 10.08
C LEU A 123 4.55 1.22 10.64
N GLN A 124 5.53 0.86 11.48
CA GLN A 124 6.39 1.83 12.16
C GLN A 124 7.40 2.48 11.21
N ASP A 125 7.76 1.80 10.13
CA ASP A 125 8.77 2.23 9.16
C ASP A 125 8.26 3.27 8.17
N TYR A 126 6.95 3.54 8.11
CA TYR A 126 6.34 4.37 7.06
C TYR A 126 5.54 5.55 7.60
N TYR A 127 5.32 6.53 6.74
CA TYR A 127 4.29 7.55 6.91
C TYR A 127 3.55 7.76 5.60
N PHE A 128 2.28 8.17 5.69
CA PHE A 128 1.39 8.29 4.55
C PHE A 128 1.10 9.75 4.23
N GLU A 129 1.00 10.00 2.94
CA GLU A 129 0.64 11.30 2.38
C GLU A 129 -0.51 11.09 1.39
N TYR A 130 -1.60 11.83 1.55
CA TYR A 130 -2.68 11.81 0.59
C TYR A 130 -3.34 13.18 0.47
N THR A 131 -3.99 13.40 -0.66
CA THR A 131 -4.84 14.56 -0.86
C THR A 131 -6.27 14.11 -0.60
N SER A 132 -6.92 14.74 0.37
CA SER A 132 -8.35 14.61 0.65
C SER A 132 -9.20 15.14 -0.50
#